data_AF-W2CIW6-F1
#
_entry.id   AF-W2CIW6-F1
#
_cell.length_a   1.000
_cell.length_b   1.000
_cell.length_c   1.000
_cell.angle_alpha   90.00
_cell.angle_beta   90.00
_cell.angle_gamma   90.00
#
_symmetry.space_group_name_H-M   'P 1'
#
loop_
_entity.id
_entity.type
_entity.pdbx_description
1 polymer ?
#
loop_
_entity_poly.entity_id
_entity_poly.type
_entity_poly.pdbx_seq_one_letter_code
_entity_poly.pdbx_strand_id
1 'polypeptide(L)'
;MKTIARLGLLALLLSIVWAACTHEPDVPPRPAPKSDTTAVDSALLGKWYLLGSGWKYDMDPQPLDTVAYVLEFGGDGSLHGYAVNGSYTLKDTALRFKLHAVDEQRMPDRLLTYRKKLLSVYRYTIYSDGLLRLYYDNDTKYLLFDRKEPAPPVLNQLPRALLATWRINEYRLIEDRVTRDLSNSEPIQLRFNVDTTWTLKVSSGQTTGPFRTDSWTIRFNHRLKPMDRFGSPDDRRLLESLREVVWYELKGDELTLYFSEGAGFISCQKVDPEAGRIDEHLCQPWKLVGFGHTADGSLRELTGADRLSNKTFLVELQINGMLYTLSSSNELYGNFSMNGQSIRMNVGGGTKVGETKAGEAYVRALNAAERFELQKDGRLKLFYNQGRDYLLFREGISIISSTPPAELLGKWVMADLRRYAMPPTGFKLSEQTVDFRPDGFVYITGTEPFGTSLGDKLRYGYQPWGNEDNLLVGYMYFSCRIDGDELRLGRNSSVDGPVYVFKRLRK
;
A
#
# COMPACT_ATOMS: atom_id res chain seq x y z
N MET A 1 -82.28 -25.10 -59.33
CA MET A 1 -82.12 -23.65 -59.04
C MET A 1 -81.85 -23.41 -57.56
N LYS A 2 -80.73 -23.97 -57.05
CA LYS A 2 -80.36 -24.01 -55.63
C LYS A 2 -78.88 -23.64 -55.43
N THR A 3 -78.32 -22.87 -56.37
CA THR A 3 -76.88 -22.60 -56.47
C THR A 3 -76.53 -21.11 -56.50
N ILE A 4 -77.53 -20.21 -56.52
CA ILE A 4 -77.30 -18.75 -56.48
C ILE A 4 -77.45 -18.19 -55.06
N ALA A 5 -78.22 -18.85 -54.18
CA ALA A 5 -78.37 -18.44 -52.77
C ALA A 5 -77.17 -18.81 -51.86
N ARG A 6 -76.31 -19.76 -52.27
CA ARG A 6 -75.12 -20.16 -51.49
C ARG A 6 -73.87 -19.30 -51.77
N LEU A 7 -73.82 -18.59 -52.91
CA LEU A 7 -72.75 -17.62 -53.19
C LEU A 7 -72.97 -16.28 -52.46
N GLY A 8 -74.23 -15.88 -52.23
CA GLY A 8 -74.55 -14.69 -51.43
C GLY A 8 -74.18 -14.82 -49.95
N LEU A 9 -74.34 -16.01 -49.35
CA LEU A 9 -74.03 -16.24 -47.93
C LEU A 9 -72.52 -16.35 -47.67
N LEU A 10 -71.75 -16.89 -48.62
CA LEU A 10 -70.28 -16.97 -48.50
C LEU A 10 -69.61 -15.59 -48.72
N ALA A 11 -70.17 -14.75 -49.59
CA ALA A 11 -69.72 -13.38 -49.79
C ALA A 11 -70.04 -12.46 -48.58
N LEU A 12 -71.14 -12.71 -47.86
CA LEU A 12 -71.48 -11.99 -46.64
C LEU A 12 -70.56 -12.38 -45.45
N LEU A 13 -70.15 -13.65 -45.36
CA LEU A 13 -69.24 -14.11 -44.30
C LEU A 13 -67.79 -13.62 -44.49
N LEU A 14 -67.30 -13.49 -45.74
CA LEU A 14 -65.96 -12.94 -46.02
C LEU A 14 -65.89 -11.41 -45.87
N SER A 15 -66.99 -10.68 -46.04
CA SER A 15 -67.03 -9.22 -45.82
C SER A 15 -67.08 -8.84 -44.33
N ILE A 16 -67.67 -9.67 -43.47
CA ILE A 16 -67.65 -9.47 -42.00
C ILE A 16 -66.24 -9.73 -41.43
N VAL A 17 -65.47 -10.67 -41.99
CA VAL A 17 -64.09 -10.95 -41.54
C VAL A 17 -63.10 -9.87 -42.00
N TRP A 18 -63.35 -9.17 -43.12
CA TRP A 18 -62.47 -8.08 -43.57
C TRP A 18 -62.80 -6.71 -42.93
N ALA A 19 -64.07 -6.45 -42.61
CA ALA A 19 -64.47 -5.25 -41.87
C ALA A 19 -64.08 -5.30 -40.38
N ALA A 20 -63.94 -6.49 -39.78
CA ALA A 20 -63.45 -6.67 -38.41
C ALA A 20 -61.91 -6.57 -38.28
N CYS A 21 -61.17 -6.41 -39.38
CA CYS A 21 -59.71 -6.24 -39.37
C CYS A 21 -59.23 -4.89 -39.93
N THR A 22 -60.14 -3.95 -40.23
CA THR A 22 -59.78 -2.64 -40.82
C THR A 22 -60.43 -1.42 -40.15
N HIS A 23 -61.01 -1.58 -38.97
CA HIS A 23 -61.17 -0.46 -38.04
C HIS A 23 -60.20 -0.62 -36.88
N GLU A 24 -59.19 0.25 -36.88
CA GLU A 24 -58.48 0.61 -35.65
C GLU A 24 -59.54 0.87 -34.57
N PRO A 25 -59.37 0.34 -33.35
CA PRO A 25 -60.18 0.84 -32.25
C PRO A 25 -60.03 2.35 -32.25
N ASP A 26 -61.14 3.09 -32.17
CA ASP A 26 -61.11 4.51 -31.84
C ASP A 26 -60.27 4.62 -30.58
N VAL A 27 -58.99 4.93 -30.76
CA VAL A 27 -58.07 5.22 -29.68
C VAL A 27 -58.67 6.50 -29.12
N PRO A 28 -59.25 6.51 -27.91
CA PRO A 28 -59.71 7.75 -27.30
C PRO A 28 -58.54 8.71 -27.45
N PRO A 29 -58.75 9.93 -28.01
CA PRO A 29 -57.68 10.77 -28.51
C PRO A 29 -56.59 10.72 -27.46
N ARG A 30 -55.44 10.11 -27.83
CA ARG A 30 -54.35 9.82 -26.90
C ARG A 30 -54.27 11.07 -26.04
N PRO A 31 -54.55 11.00 -24.71
CA PRO A 31 -54.64 12.19 -23.89
C PRO A 31 -53.41 12.98 -24.24
N ALA A 32 -53.61 14.16 -24.86
CA ALA A 32 -52.55 14.92 -25.51
C ALA A 32 -51.37 14.80 -24.58
N PRO A 33 -50.24 14.19 -25.00
CA PRO A 33 -49.24 13.63 -24.10
C PRO A 33 -49.07 14.68 -23.04
N LYS A 34 -49.52 14.37 -21.82
CA LYS A 34 -49.55 15.38 -20.77
C LYS A 34 -48.17 15.96 -20.86
N SER A 35 -48.11 17.25 -21.15
CA SER A 35 -46.87 17.98 -21.07
C SER A 35 -46.56 18.09 -19.58
N ASP A 36 -46.41 16.95 -18.91
CA ASP A 36 -45.40 16.75 -17.90
C ASP A 36 -44.07 16.75 -18.69
N THR A 37 -43.82 17.88 -19.34
CA THR A 37 -42.48 18.40 -19.45
C THR A 37 -42.08 18.59 -18.00
N THR A 38 -41.61 17.51 -17.38
CA THR A 38 -40.69 17.58 -16.26
C THR A 38 -39.65 18.54 -16.79
N ALA A 39 -39.72 19.81 -16.38
CA ALA A 39 -38.82 20.82 -16.89
C ALA A 39 -37.44 20.34 -16.44
N VAL A 40 -36.73 19.68 -17.34
CA VAL A 40 -35.42 19.12 -17.02
C VAL A 40 -34.54 20.32 -16.80
N ASP A 41 -34.18 20.58 -15.54
CA ASP A 41 -33.19 21.59 -15.26
C ASP A 41 -31.88 21.14 -15.94
N SER A 42 -31.57 21.77 -17.07
CA SER A 42 -30.36 21.48 -17.85
C SER A 42 -29.08 21.67 -17.01
N ALA A 43 -29.14 22.45 -15.94
CA ALA A 43 -28.05 22.60 -14.99
C ALA A 43 -27.83 21.34 -14.13
N LEU A 44 -28.81 20.45 -14.00
CA LEU A 44 -28.66 19.18 -13.25
C LEU A 44 -28.06 18.05 -14.11
N LEU A 45 -28.17 18.14 -15.44
CA LEU A 45 -27.76 17.06 -16.34
C LEU A 45 -26.26 16.76 -16.33
N GLY A 46 -25.93 15.50 -16.60
CA GLY A 46 -24.56 15.01 -16.69
C GLY A 46 -24.04 14.43 -15.36
N LYS A 47 -22.71 14.32 -15.27
CA LYS A 47 -22.02 13.65 -14.16
C LYS A 47 -21.71 14.60 -13.01
N TRP A 48 -21.90 14.09 -11.81
CA TRP A 48 -21.65 14.76 -10.55
C TRP A 48 -20.88 13.84 -9.61
N TYR A 49 -19.80 14.36 -9.04
CA TYR A 49 -18.86 13.64 -8.19
C TYR A 49 -19.07 14.08 -6.74
N LEU A 50 -19.39 13.14 -5.84
CA LEU A 50 -19.63 13.46 -4.43
C LEU A 50 -18.33 13.94 -3.76
N LEU A 51 -18.40 15.12 -3.14
CA LEU A 51 -17.32 15.71 -2.33
C LEU A 51 -17.46 15.40 -0.84
N GLY A 52 -18.69 15.24 -0.33
CA GLY A 52 -18.90 15.05 1.10
C GLY A 52 -20.35 15.18 1.56
N SER A 53 -20.54 15.17 2.88
CA SER A 53 -21.83 15.49 3.51
C SER A 53 -21.64 16.46 4.67
N GLY A 54 -22.56 17.41 4.83
CA GLY A 54 -22.49 18.42 5.88
C GLY A 54 -23.87 18.78 6.41
N TRP A 55 -23.90 19.55 7.50
CA TRP A 55 -25.11 20.21 7.98
C TRP A 55 -25.36 21.49 7.18
N LYS A 56 -26.62 21.91 7.05
CA LYS A 56 -27.04 23.07 6.23
C LYS A 56 -26.27 24.38 6.52
N TYR A 57 -25.71 24.54 7.73
CA TYR A 57 -24.94 25.72 8.15
C TYR A 57 -23.42 25.51 8.13
N ASP A 58 -22.94 24.33 7.74
CA ASP A 58 -21.50 24.05 7.66
C ASP A 58 -20.92 24.66 6.38
N MET A 59 -19.91 25.52 6.55
CA MET A 59 -19.12 26.10 5.46
C MET A 59 -18.14 25.09 4.86
N ASP A 60 -17.67 24.12 5.67
CA ASP A 60 -16.80 23.03 5.25
C ASP A 60 -17.48 21.68 5.56
N PRO A 61 -17.97 20.94 4.55
CA PRO A 61 -18.59 19.64 4.76
C PRO A 61 -17.56 18.62 5.22
N GLN A 62 -18.00 17.64 6.01
CA GLN A 62 -17.15 16.50 6.33
C GLN A 62 -16.91 15.71 5.03
N PRO A 63 -15.65 15.55 4.58
CA PRO A 63 -15.36 14.76 3.40
C PRO A 63 -15.86 13.33 3.66
N LEU A 64 -16.75 12.86 2.79
CA LEU A 64 -17.03 11.43 2.68
C LEU A 64 -15.87 10.86 1.89
N ASP A 65 -15.07 10.02 2.54
CA ASP A 65 -13.78 9.49 2.09
C ASP A 65 -13.91 8.53 0.88
N THR A 66 -14.58 8.95 -0.20
CA THR A 66 -15.16 8.06 -1.22
C THR A 66 -15.56 8.82 -2.51
N VAL A 67 -14.70 8.86 -3.54
CA VAL A 67 -15.05 9.31 -4.91
C VAL A 67 -15.74 8.21 -5.73
N ALA A 68 -16.21 7.12 -5.10
CA ALA A 68 -17.00 6.10 -5.78
C ALA A 68 -18.48 6.48 -6.01
N TYR A 69 -18.92 7.65 -5.52
CA TYR A 69 -20.31 8.10 -5.60
C TYR A 69 -20.51 9.11 -6.72
N VAL A 70 -20.45 8.63 -7.96
CA VAL A 70 -20.84 9.41 -9.13
C VAL A 70 -22.34 9.24 -9.39
N LEU A 71 -23.02 10.36 -9.63
CA LEU A 71 -24.38 10.39 -10.13
C LEU A 71 -24.39 10.99 -11.54
N GLU A 72 -25.05 10.31 -12.46
CA GLU A 72 -25.30 10.79 -13.80
C GLU A 72 -26.80 10.94 -14.03
N PHE A 73 -27.22 12.18 -14.29
CA PHE A 73 -28.62 12.53 -14.54
C PHE A 73 -28.87 12.58 -16.04
N GLY A 74 -29.75 11.69 -16.52
CA GLY A 74 -30.19 11.66 -17.91
C GLY A 74 -31.37 12.58 -18.19
N GLY A 75 -31.44 13.12 -19.41
CA GLY A 75 -32.52 14.02 -19.84
C GLY A 75 -33.91 13.38 -19.92
N ASP A 76 -33.99 12.07 -19.82
CA ASP A 76 -35.23 11.27 -19.75
C ASP A 76 -35.69 10.98 -18.30
N GLY A 77 -35.00 11.52 -17.30
CA GLY A 77 -35.26 11.24 -15.88
C GLY A 77 -34.58 9.97 -15.36
N SER A 78 -33.67 9.37 -16.14
CA SER A 78 -32.83 8.26 -15.68
C SER A 78 -31.76 8.74 -14.70
N LEU A 79 -31.45 7.90 -13.72
CA LEU A 79 -30.33 8.08 -12.80
C LEU A 79 -29.38 6.90 -12.92
N HIS A 80 -28.12 7.20 -13.20
CA HIS A 80 -27.06 6.20 -13.22
C HIS A 80 -26.01 6.47 -12.13
N GLY A 81 -25.55 5.41 -11.49
CA GLY A 81 -24.53 5.48 -10.47
C GLY A 81 -24.30 4.12 -9.80
N TYR A 82 -23.13 3.94 -9.19
CA TYR A 82 -22.75 2.66 -8.60
C TYR A 82 -23.74 2.20 -7.51
N ALA A 83 -24.43 1.08 -7.75
CA ALA A 83 -25.50 0.54 -6.92
C ALA A 83 -26.68 1.50 -6.62
N VAL A 84 -26.79 2.60 -7.36
CA VAL A 84 -27.84 3.62 -7.20
C VAL A 84 -28.54 3.93 -8.53
N ASN A 85 -28.52 2.99 -9.47
CA ASN A 85 -29.29 3.09 -10.71
C ASN A 85 -30.80 3.18 -10.41
N GLY A 86 -31.51 3.98 -11.19
CA GLY A 86 -32.94 4.16 -11.05
C GLY A 86 -33.46 5.33 -11.88
N SER A 87 -34.37 6.09 -11.30
CA SER A 87 -34.91 7.31 -11.89
C SER A 87 -34.99 8.43 -10.86
N TYR A 88 -35.13 9.65 -11.36
CA TYR A 88 -35.42 10.82 -10.55
C TYR A 88 -36.62 11.58 -11.11
N THR A 89 -37.30 12.33 -10.24
CA THR A 89 -38.41 13.20 -10.62
C THR A 89 -38.15 14.61 -10.10
N LEU A 90 -38.48 15.60 -10.93
CA LEU A 90 -38.29 17.01 -10.63
C LEU A 90 -39.64 17.72 -10.61
N LYS A 91 -39.90 18.48 -9.54
CA LYS A 91 -41.01 19.44 -9.51
C LYS A 91 -40.54 20.68 -8.74
N ASP A 92 -40.41 21.81 -9.44
CA ASP A 92 -39.78 23.02 -8.90
C ASP A 92 -38.35 22.71 -8.38
N THR A 93 -38.10 22.90 -7.08
CA THR A 93 -36.84 22.51 -6.42
C THR A 93 -36.90 21.14 -5.73
N ALA A 94 -38.04 20.45 -5.79
CA ALA A 94 -38.21 19.14 -5.19
C ALA A 94 -37.60 18.07 -6.10
N LEU A 95 -36.59 17.37 -5.58
CA LEU A 95 -35.92 16.26 -6.25
C LEU A 95 -36.20 14.99 -5.46
N ARG A 96 -36.71 13.97 -6.12
CA ARG A 96 -36.96 12.66 -5.51
C ARG A 96 -36.35 11.55 -6.35
N PHE A 97 -35.70 10.61 -5.67
CA PHE A 97 -35.08 9.45 -6.30
C PHE A 97 -35.92 8.20 -6.10
N LYS A 98 -35.94 7.36 -7.14
CA LYS A 98 -36.49 6.01 -7.09
C LYS A 98 -35.42 5.06 -7.60
N LEU A 99 -34.78 4.35 -6.68
CA LEU A 99 -33.68 3.44 -7.01
C LEU A 99 -34.20 2.02 -7.28
N HIS A 100 -33.52 1.27 -8.15
CA HIS A 100 -33.84 -0.15 -8.38
C HIS A 100 -33.64 -0.99 -7.12
N ALA A 101 -34.43 -2.06 -6.96
CA ALA A 101 -34.29 -2.97 -5.84
C ALA A 101 -32.92 -3.67 -5.85
N VAL A 102 -32.32 -3.81 -4.67
CA VAL A 102 -31.03 -4.46 -4.43
C VAL A 102 -31.13 -5.26 -3.14
N ASP A 103 -30.30 -6.30 -2.98
CA ASP A 103 -30.24 -7.07 -1.75
C ASP A 103 -29.51 -6.28 -0.65
N GLU A 104 -30.27 -5.64 0.23
CA GLU A 104 -29.73 -4.82 1.31
C GLU A 104 -28.90 -5.62 2.33
N GLN A 105 -29.20 -6.91 2.53
CA GLN A 105 -28.48 -7.74 3.51
C GLN A 105 -27.05 -8.07 3.07
N ARG A 106 -26.78 -7.95 1.76
CA ARG A 106 -25.47 -8.25 1.16
C ARG A 106 -24.72 -6.99 0.73
N MET A 107 -25.27 -5.82 1.03
CA MET A 107 -24.70 -4.53 0.66
C MET A 107 -23.78 -4.01 1.77
N PRO A 108 -22.59 -3.44 1.45
CA PRO A 108 -21.75 -2.80 2.45
C PRO A 108 -22.48 -1.66 3.18
N ASP A 109 -22.33 -1.58 4.49
CA ASP A 109 -23.05 -0.62 5.36
C ASP A 109 -22.97 0.84 4.89
N ARG A 110 -21.82 1.25 4.36
CA ARG A 110 -21.60 2.60 3.83
C ARG A 110 -22.41 2.87 2.57
N LEU A 111 -22.47 1.90 1.65
CA LEU A 111 -23.24 2.00 0.41
C LEU A 111 -24.74 1.96 0.69
N LEU A 112 -25.16 1.13 1.66
CA LEU A 112 -26.53 1.09 2.15
C LEU A 112 -26.92 2.43 2.79
N THR A 113 -26.03 3.01 3.59
CA THR A 113 -26.21 4.35 4.18
C THR A 113 -26.33 5.42 3.10
N TYR A 114 -25.48 5.39 2.07
CA TYR A 114 -25.56 6.31 0.94
C TYR A 114 -26.89 6.17 0.17
N ARG A 115 -27.32 4.94 -0.16
CA ARG A 115 -28.64 4.68 -0.77
C ARG A 115 -29.79 5.26 0.06
N LYS A 116 -29.78 5.03 1.37
CA LYS A 116 -30.80 5.56 2.29
C LYS A 116 -30.81 7.08 2.34
N LYS A 117 -29.63 7.73 2.28
CA LYS A 117 -29.52 9.18 2.16
C LYS A 117 -30.10 9.68 0.84
N LEU A 118 -29.75 9.07 -0.30
CA LEU A 118 -30.32 9.45 -1.60
C LEU A 118 -31.85 9.30 -1.63
N LEU A 119 -32.39 8.18 -1.14
CA LEU A 119 -33.84 7.97 -1.08
C LEU A 119 -34.57 8.97 -0.18
N SER A 120 -33.88 9.59 0.78
CA SER A 120 -34.43 10.63 1.66
C SER A 120 -34.16 12.06 1.18
N VAL A 121 -33.53 12.24 0.02
CA VAL A 121 -33.44 13.55 -0.63
C VAL A 121 -34.83 14.01 -1.04
N TYR A 122 -35.14 15.27 -0.72
CA TYR A 122 -36.40 15.90 -1.10
C TYR A 122 -36.20 17.24 -1.80
N ARG A 123 -34.98 17.80 -1.80
CA ARG A 123 -34.65 19.09 -2.42
C ARG A 123 -33.22 19.09 -2.95
N TYR A 124 -32.97 19.86 -3.98
CA TYR A 124 -31.61 20.21 -4.43
C TYR A 124 -31.45 21.71 -4.62
N THR A 125 -30.20 22.16 -4.60
CA THR A 125 -29.80 23.52 -5.01
C THR A 125 -28.44 23.45 -5.69
N ILE A 126 -28.27 24.15 -6.80
CA ILE A 126 -26.97 24.43 -7.41
C ILE A 126 -26.65 25.91 -7.12
N TYR A 127 -25.60 26.18 -6.35
CA TYR A 127 -25.24 27.55 -5.97
C TYR A 127 -24.33 28.18 -7.02
N SER A 128 -24.03 29.48 -6.86
CA SER A 128 -23.13 30.22 -7.75
C SER A 128 -21.69 29.69 -7.76
N ASP A 129 -21.32 28.85 -6.79
CA ASP A 129 -20.05 28.12 -6.74
C ASP A 129 -19.99 26.95 -7.75
N GLY A 130 -21.11 26.61 -8.40
CA GLY A 130 -21.23 25.50 -9.34
C GLY A 130 -21.38 24.13 -8.68
N LEU A 131 -21.53 24.08 -7.36
CA LEU A 131 -21.66 22.83 -6.60
C LEU A 131 -23.14 22.48 -6.39
N LEU A 132 -23.44 21.20 -6.57
CA LEU A 132 -24.77 20.62 -6.33
C LEU A 132 -24.88 20.18 -4.87
N ARG A 133 -25.92 20.66 -4.20
CA ARG A 133 -26.27 20.24 -2.84
C ARG A 133 -27.61 19.50 -2.88
N LEU A 134 -27.61 18.25 -2.42
CA LEU A 134 -28.81 17.42 -2.28
C LEU A 134 -29.20 17.38 -0.80
N TYR A 135 -30.33 17.98 -0.46
CA TYR A 135 -30.80 18.11 0.91
C TYR A 135 -31.67 16.92 1.30
N TYR A 136 -31.37 16.37 2.48
CA TYR A 136 -32.09 15.26 3.11
C TYR A 136 -32.31 15.58 4.59
N ASP A 137 -33.10 14.76 5.29
CA ASP A 137 -33.36 14.94 6.74
C ASP A 137 -33.96 16.32 7.09
N ASN A 138 -35.06 16.69 6.42
CA ASN A 138 -35.81 17.94 6.65
C ASN A 138 -34.96 19.22 6.64
N ASP A 139 -34.04 19.34 5.69
CA ASP A 139 -33.21 20.53 5.43
C ASP A 139 -32.11 20.76 6.45
N THR A 140 -31.81 19.74 7.25
CA THR A 140 -30.74 19.84 8.23
C THR A 140 -29.40 19.39 7.66
N LYS A 141 -29.39 18.52 6.65
CA LYS A 141 -28.19 17.91 6.07
C LYS A 141 -28.18 17.94 4.55
N TYR A 142 -27.00 17.93 3.95
CA TYR A 142 -26.82 17.84 2.51
C TYR A 142 -25.69 16.90 2.09
N LEU A 143 -25.81 16.35 0.89
CA LEU A 143 -24.72 15.75 0.12
C LEU A 143 -24.20 16.80 -0.88
N LEU A 144 -22.88 16.98 -0.97
CA LEU A 144 -22.24 17.95 -1.85
C LEU A 144 -21.59 17.27 -3.04
N PHE A 145 -21.81 17.80 -4.25
CA PHE A 145 -21.23 17.29 -5.49
C PHE A 145 -20.61 18.40 -6.34
N ASP A 146 -19.60 18.06 -7.13
CA ASP A 146 -18.97 18.90 -8.15
C ASP A 146 -19.14 18.27 -9.54
N ARG A 147 -19.21 19.10 -10.59
CA ARG A 147 -19.12 18.65 -11.99
C ARG A 147 -17.70 18.34 -12.41
N LYS A 148 -16.72 18.97 -11.76
CA LYS A 148 -15.32 18.68 -12.00
C LYS A 148 -15.05 17.28 -11.49
N GLU A 149 -14.64 16.41 -12.41
CA GLU A 149 -13.98 15.18 -12.01
C GLU A 149 -12.84 15.59 -11.07
N PRO A 150 -12.83 15.08 -9.83
CA PRO A 150 -11.76 15.42 -8.90
C PRO A 150 -10.44 15.06 -9.58
N ALA A 151 -9.46 15.97 -9.48
CA ALA A 151 -8.16 15.75 -10.07
C ALA A 151 -7.68 14.35 -9.65
N PRO A 152 -7.19 13.51 -10.60
CA PRO A 152 -6.68 12.20 -10.24
C PRO A 152 -5.71 12.40 -9.07
N PRO A 153 -5.89 11.70 -7.94
CA PRO A 153 -5.01 11.88 -6.80
C PRO A 153 -3.58 11.69 -7.30
N VAL A 154 -2.73 12.65 -6.96
CA VAL A 154 -1.33 12.67 -7.40
C VAL A 154 -0.73 11.28 -7.15
N LEU A 155 -0.18 10.68 -8.21
CA LEU A 155 0.45 9.37 -8.20
C LEU A 155 1.43 9.31 -7.01
N ASN A 156 1.05 8.62 -5.93
CA ASN A 156 1.79 8.28 -4.70
C ASN A 156 0.90 8.14 -3.45
N GLN A 157 -0.41 8.38 -3.52
CA GLN A 157 -1.34 8.04 -2.42
C GLN A 157 -1.73 6.56 -2.42
N LEU A 158 -0.74 5.66 -2.39
CA LEU A 158 -1.03 4.30 -1.91
C LEU A 158 -1.28 4.42 -0.41
N PRO A 159 -2.42 3.95 0.14
CA PRO A 159 -2.54 3.89 1.58
C PRO A 159 -1.45 2.96 2.09
N ARG A 160 -0.61 3.45 3.00
CA ARG A 160 0.45 2.67 3.67
C ARG A 160 -0.07 1.33 4.20
N ALA A 161 -1.33 1.31 4.65
CA ALA A 161 -1.96 0.12 5.14
C ALA A 161 -2.12 -0.97 4.07
N LEU A 162 -2.26 -0.62 2.79
CA LEU A 162 -2.35 -1.55 1.65
C LEU A 162 -1.00 -2.23 1.35
N LEU A 163 0.12 -1.57 1.64
CA LEU A 163 1.50 -2.09 1.50
C LEU A 163 1.83 -3.15 2.56
N ALA A 164 1.14 -4.28 2.46
CA ALA A 164 1.31 -5.43 3.33
C ALA A 164 1.18 -6.72 2.51
N THR A 165 1.47 -7.84 3.17
CA THR A 165 1.07 -9.16 2.71
C THR A 165 -0.31 -9.46 3.31
N TRP A 166 -1.23 -9.87 2.45
CA TRP A 166 -2.61 -10.18 2.79
C TRP A 166 -2.89 -11.64 2.47
N ARG A 167 -3.49 -12.38 3.41
CA ARG A 167 -3.99 -13.73 3.21
C ARG A 167 -5.42 -13.64 2.70
N ILE A 168 -5.71 -14.25 1.55
CA ILE A 168 -7.07 -14.37 1.05
C ILE A 168 -7.79 -15.46 1.86
N ASN A 169 -8.86 -15.08 2.55
CA ASN A 169 -9.63 -15.98 3.42
C ASN A 169 -10.88 -16.50 2.71
N GLU A 170 -11.56 -15.65 1.96
CA GLU A 170 -12.77 -16.03 1.25
C GLU A 170 -12.95 -15.15 0.02
N TYR A 171 -13.71 -15.66 -0.95
CA TYR A 171 -14.14 -14.87 -2.08
C TYR A 171 -15.52 -15.29 -2.56
N ARG A 172 -16.22 -14.37 -3.22
CA ARG A 172 -17.49 -14.60 -3.89
C ARG A 172 -17.42 -13.99 -5.27
N LEU A 173 -17.44 -14.81 -6.32
CA LEU A 173 -17.50 -14.31 -7.70
C LEU A 173 -18.93 -13.94 -8.06
N ILE A 174 -19.09 -13.01 -9.02
CA ILE A 174 -20.40 -12.54 -9.49
C ILE A 174 -21.21 -13.71 -10.10
N GLU A 175 -20.55 -14.56 -10.87
CA GLU A 175 -21.16 -15.68 -11.60
C GLU A 175 -21.70 -16.77 -10.67
N ASP A 176 -20.92 -17.14 -9.64
CA ASP A 176 -21.20 -18.32 -8.82
C ASP A 176 -22.24 -18.05 -7.72
N ARG A 177 -22.42 -16.80 -7.28
CA ARG A 177 -23.28 -16.38 -6.13
C ARG A 177 -23.05 -17.12 -4.80
N VAL A 178 -22.05 -18.00 -4.74
CA VAL A 178 -21.64 -18.79 -3.56
C VAL A 178 -20.35 -18.21 -3.01
N THR A 179 -20.30 -17.98 -1.70
CA THR A 179 -19.04 -17.64 -1.01
C THR A 179 -18.21 -18.91 -0.87
N ARG A 180 -16.96 -18.87 -1.33
CA ARG A 180 -15.99 -19.93 -1.10
C ARG A 180 -15.08 -19.52 0.04
N ASP A 181 -15.07 -20.35 1.08
CA ASP A 181 -14.20 -20.22 2.23
C ASP A 181 -12.87 -20.94 1.96
N LEU A 182 -11.76 -20.22 2.07
CA LEU A 182 -10.39 -20.69 1.90
C LEU A 182 -9.63 -20.73 3.24
N SER A 183 -10.29 -20.50 4.38
CA SER A 183 -9.66 -20.46 5.70
C SER A 183 -8.91 -21.76 6.03
N ASN A 184 -9.45 -22.91 5.59
CA ASN A 184 -8.86 -24.25 5.79
C ASN A 184 -7.99 -24.75 4.61
N SER A 185 -7.78 -23.91 3.59
CA SER A 185 -6.95 -24.24 2.42
C SER A 185 -5.51 -23.74 2.58
N GLU A 186 -4.62 -24.21 1.70
CA GLU A 186 -3.26 -23.66 1.58
C GLU A 186 -3.32 -22.13 1.43
N PRO A 187 -2.48 -21.37 2.16
CA PRO A 187 -2.59 -19.92 2.22
C PRO A 187 -2.28 -19.29 0.86
N ILE A 188 -3.28 -18.57 0.33
CA ILE A 188 -3.09 -17.68 -0.81
C ILE A 188 -2.71 -16.29 -0.30
N GLN A 189 -1.55 -15.80 -0.73
CA GLN A 189 -1.01 -14.50 -0.28
C GLN A 189 -1.00 -13.50 -1.41
N LEU A 190 -1.66 -12.36 -1.21
CA LEU A 190 -1.63 -11.18 -2.06
C LEU A 190 -0.78 -10.09 -1.41
N ARG A 191 0.26 -9.63 -2.09
CA ARG A 191 1.16 -8.57 -1.63
C ARG A 191 1.10 -7.37 -2.56
N PHE A 192 0.97 -6.17 -2.02
CA PHE A 192 1.13 -4.92 -2.78
C PHE A 192 2.53 -4.35 -2.55
N ASN A 193 3.23 -4.08 -3.64
CA ASN A 193 4.60 -3.56 -3.64
C ASN A 193 4.61 -2.06 -3.96
N VAL A 194 5.68 -1.40 -3.54
CA VAL A 194 5.87 0.06 -3.69
C VAL A 194 6.02 0.50 -5.14
N ASP A 195 6.52 -0.37 -6.02
CA ASP A 195 6.70 -0.11 -7.44
C ASP A 195 5.39 -0.20 -8.24
N THR A 196 4.23 -0.13 -7.57
CA THR A 196 2.89 -0.30 -8.15
C THR A 196 2.68 -1.66 -8.80
N THR A 197 3.39 -2.69 -8.32
CA THR A 197 3.13 -4.08 -8.67
C THR A 197 2.50 -4.85 -7.51
N TRP A 198 1.72 -5.86 -7.81
CA TRP A 198 1.23 -6.80 -6.83
C TRP A 198 1.86 -8.17 -7.08
N THR A 199 1.93 -9.00 -6.05
CA THR A 199 2.40 -10.38 -6.13
C THR A 199 1.34 -11.28 -5.52
N LEU A 200 0.88 -12.29 -6.25
CA LEU A 200 0.01 -13.33 -5.72
C LEU A 200 0.81 -14.63 -5.66
N LYS A 201 0.88 -15.21 -4.46
CA LYS A 201 1.53 -16.48 -4.18
C LYS A 201 0.47 -17.50 -3.81
N VAL A 202 0.49 -18.63 -4.51
CA VAL A 202 -0.33 -19.82 -4.25
C VAL A 202 0.60 -21.03 -4.10
N SER A 203 0.07 -22.19 -3.71
CA SER A 203 0.86 -23.43 -3.59
C SER A 203 1.49 -23.87 -4.92
N SER A 204 0.82 -23.59 -6.04
CA SER A 204 1.25 -23.99 -7.39
C SER A 204 2.24 -23.03 -8.06
N GLY A 205 2.47 -21.84 -7.49
CA GLY A 205 3.40 -20.86 -8.06
C GLY A 205 3.18 -19.43 -7.56
N GLN A 206 3.84 -18.48 -8.22
CA GLN A 206 3.67 -17.06 -7.97
C GLN A 206 3.46 -16.30 -9.28
N THR A 207 2.67 -15.22 -9.24
CA THR A 207 2.51 -14.29 -10.35
C THR A 207 2.58 -12.86 -9.85
N THR A 208 2.85 -11.95 -10.77
CA THR A 208 2.93 -10.51 -10.50
C THR A 208 2.37 -9.72 -11.66
N GLY A 209 1.82 -8.55 -11.35
CA GLY A 209 1.36 -7.61 -12.37
C GLY A 209 1.34 -6.19 -11.82
N PRO A 210 1.24 -5.18 -12.68
CA PRO A 210 0.97 -3.83 -12.23
C PRO A 210 -0.45 -3.70 -11.67
N PHE A 211 -0.60 -2.79 -10.71
CA PHE A 211 -1.89 -2.24 -10.31
C PHE A 211 -1.84 -0.71 -10.33
N ARG A 212 -3.01 -0.10 -10.39
CA ARG A 212 -3.19 1.33 -10.17
C ARG A 212 -4.22 1.53 -9.08
N THR A 213 -4.02 2.53 -8.23
CA THR A 213 -4.98 2.90 -7.20
C THR A 213 -5.06 4.41 -7.05
N ASP A 214 -6.26 4.92 -6.80
CA ASP A 214 -6.61 6.33 -6.63
C ASP A 214 -7.50 6.49 -5.38
N SER A 215 -6.86 6.52 -4.21
CA SER A 215 -7.50 6.63 -2.89
C SER A 215 -8.40 5.44 -2.49
N TRP A 216 -9.41 5.04 -3.26
CA TRP A 216 -10.29 3.87 -2.97
C TRP A 216 -10.59 3.00 -4.21
N THR A 217 -10.28 3.41 -5.45
CA THR A 217 -10.36 2.47 -6.57
C THR A 217 -9.04 1.70 -6.70
N ILE A 218 -9.12 0.47 -7.19
CA ILE A 218 -7.96 -0.35 -7.48
C ILE A 218 -8.22 -1.11 -8.77
N ARG A 219 -7.26 -1.06 -9.69
CA ARG A 219 -7.32 -1.76 -10.97
C ARG A 219 -6.08 -2.62 -11.12
N PHE A 220 -6.29 -3.93 -11.20
CA PHE A 220 -5.24 -4.88 -11.50
C PHE A 220 -5.11 -4.99 -13.01
N ASN A 221 -3.94 -4.68 -13.55
CA ASN A 221 -3.66 -4.87 -14.96
C ASN A 221 -2.67 -6.01 -15.08
N HIS A 222 -3.12 -7.16 -15.54
CA HIS A 222 -2.24 -8.30 -15.77
C HIS A 222 -2.61 -8.99 -17.08
N ARG A 223 -1.72 -9.83 -17.61
CA ARG A 223 -2.03 -10.75 -18.71
C ARG A 223 -1.53 -12.13 -18.31
N LEU A 224 -2.43 -13.09 -18.18
CA LEU A 224 -2.05 -14.48 -17.98
C LEU A 224 -1.37 -14.99 -19.23
N LYS A 225 -0.16 -15.51 -19.06
CA LYS A 225 0.53 -16.23 -20.12
C LYS A 225 0.04 -17.67 -20.13
N PRO A 226 -0.02 -18.34 -21.29
CA PRO A 226 -0.41 -19.75 -21.39
C PRO A 226 0.42 -20.72 -20.51
N MET A 227 1.61 -20.29 -20.07
CA MET A 227 2.56 -21.07 -19.25
C MET A 227 2.50 -20.74 -17.75
N ASP A 228 1.63 -19.83 -17.30
CA ASP A 228 1.45 -19.55 -15.87
C ASP A 228 0.81 -20.79 -15.22
N ARG A 229 1.63 -21.62 -14.57
CA ARG A 229 1.22 -22.90 -13.96
C ARG A 229 0.45 -22.68 -12.65
N PHE A 230 -0.75 -22.11 -12.74
CA PHE A 230 -1.73 -22.16 -11.66
C PHE A 230 -2.41 -23.54 -11.71
N GLY A 231 -2.09 -24.38 -10.72
CA GLY A 231 -2.36 -25.82 -10.74
C GLY A 231 -3.82 -26.20 -10.48
N SER A 232 -4.61 -25.34 -9.84
CA SER A 232 -6.04 -25.56 -9.59
C SER A 232 -6.91 -24.66 -10.47
N PRO A 233 -8.06 -25.14 -11.00
CA PRO A 233 -9.03 -24.29 -11.70
C PRO A 233 -9.52 -23.10 -10.86
N ASP A 234 -9.54 -23.24 -9.53
CA ASP A 234 -9.99 -22.21 -8.61
C ASP A 234 -8.95 -21.09 -8.41
N ASP A 235 -7.66 -21.42 -8.35
CA ASP A 235 -6.57 -20.44 -8.28
C ASP A 235 -6.58 -19.56 -9.54
N ARG A 236 -6.81 -20.18 -10.70
CA ARG A 236 -6.89 -19.48 -11.97
C ARG A 236 -8.11 -18.56 -12.04
N ARG A 237 -9.27 -19.02 -11.59
CA ARG A 237 -10.50 -18.21 -11.52
C ARG A 237 -10.34 -17.00 -10.59
N LEU A 238 -9.75 -17.20 -9.42
CA LEU A 238 -9.44 -16.12 -8.48
C LEU A 238 -8.49 -15.09 -9.10
N LEU A 239 -7.48 -15.56 -9.82
CA LEU A 239 -6.53 -14.69 -10.48
C LEU A 239 -7.17 -13.90 -11.64
N GLU A 240 -8.02 -14.53 -12.45
CA GLU A 240 -8.78 -13.86 -13.51
C GLU A 240 -9.72 -12.78 -12.94
N SER A 241 -10.39 -13.06 -11.80
CA SER A 241 -11.32 -12.13 -11.18
C SER A 241 -10.65 -10.87 -10.61
N LEU A 242 -9.36 -10.89 -10.28
CA LEU A 242 -8.64 -9.68 -9.84
C LEU A 242 -8.77 -8.51 -10.84
N ARG A 243 -8.96 -8.78 -12.14
CA ARG A 243 -9.17 -7.71 -13.16
C ARG A 243 -10.51 -7.00 -13.04
N GLU A 244 -11.49 -7.68 -12.48
CA GLU A 244 -12.85 -7.17 -12.32
C GLU A 244 -12.98 -6.34 -11.04
N VAL A 245 -11.95 -6.36 -10.19
CA VAL A 245 -11.91 -5.52 -8.99
C VAL A 245 -11.87 -4.07 -9.43
N VAL A 246 -12.75 -3.28 -8.82
CA VAL A 246 -12.87 -1.84 -9.10
C VAL A 246 -12.53 -1.02 -7.86
N TRP A 247 -12.80 -1.49 -6.66
CA TRP A 247 -12.52 -0.73 -5.45
C TRP A 247 -12.21 -1.64 -4.26
N TYR A 248 -11.71 -1.05 -3.18
CA TYR A 248 -11.36 -1.77 -1.97
C TYR A 248 -11.80 -1.03 -0.71
N GLU A 249 -12.02 -1.79 0.36
CA GLU A 249 -12.21 -1.27 1.72
C GLU A 249 -11.08 -1.79 2.61
N LEU A 250 -10.53 -0.92 3.45
CA LEU A 250 -9.49 -1.27 4.40
C LEU A 250 -9.91 -0.87 5.82
N LYS A 251 -9.96 -1.84 6.72
CA LYS A 251 -10.34 -1.68 8.14
C LYS A 251 -9.29 -2.34 9.03
N GLY A 252 -8.29 -1.56 9.45
CA GLY A 252 -7.21 -2.06 10.30
C GLY A 252 -6.40 -3.16 9.59
N ASP A 253 -6.66 -4.41 9.99
CA ASP A 253 -6.00 -5.61 9.46
C ASP A 253 -6.90 -6.40 8.50
N GLU A 254 -8.06 -5.86 8.11
CA GLU A 254 -8.93 -6.43 7.08
C GLU A 254 -8.86 -5.60 5.80
N LEU A 255 -8.75 -6.30 4.67
CA LEU A 255 -8.85 -5.74 3.32
C LEU A 255 -9.95 -6.49 2.57
N THR A 256 -10.88 -5.76 1.96
CA THR A 256 -11.88 -6.35 1.06
C THR A 256 -11.77 -5.70 -0.30
N LEU A 257 -11.63 -6.52 -1.35
CA LEU A 257 -11.63 -6.08 -2.75
C LEU A 257 -13.01 -6.36 -3.35
N TYR A 258 -13.56 -5.42 -4.10
CA TYR A 258 -14.93 -5.50 -4.62
C TYR A 258 -14.97 -5.37 -6.14
N PHE A 259 -15.86 -6.15 -6.76
CA PHE A 259 -16.12 -6.11 -8.19
C PHE A 259 -17.17 -5.05 -8.57
N SER A 260 -17.19 -4.64 -9.85
CA SER A 260 -18.06 -3.57 -10.40
C SER A 260 -19.57 -3.76 -10.23
N GLU A 261 -20.05 -4.98 -10.00
CA GLU A 261 -21.49 -5.30 -9.95
C GLU A 261 -22.02 -5.57 -8.54
N GLY A 262 -21.24 -5.23 -7.51
CA GLY A 262 -21.73 -5.04 -6.14
C GLY A 262 -22.15 -6.30 -5.35
N ALA A 263 -22.07 -7.50 -5.94
CA ALA A 263 -22.40 -8.74 -5.23
C ALA A 263 -21.18 -9.59 -4.84
N GLY A 264 -20.07 -9.45 -5.56
CA GLY A 264 -18.87 -10.26 -5.33
C GLY A 264 -17.73 -9.48 -4.69
N PHE A 265 -16.88 -10.22 -3.98
CA PHE A 265 -15.76 -9.67 -3.22
C PHE A 265 -14.64 -10.70 -3.04
N ILE A 266 -13.48 -10.22 -2.64
CA ILE A 266 -12.36 -11.00 -2.11
C ILE A 266 -12.02 -10.42 -0.73
N SER A 267 -12.16 -11.24 0.31
CA SER A 267 -11.84 -10.85 1.68
C SER A 267 -10.45 -11.34 2.06
N CYS A 268 -9.65 -10.45 2.61
CA CYS A 268 -8.28 -10.71 2.98
C CYS A 268 -8.02 -10.28 4.42
N GLN A 269 -7.29 -11.12 5.17
CA GLN A 269 -6.71 -10.74 6.45
C GLN A 269 -5.26 -10.36 6.25
N LYS A 270 -4.83 -9.28 6.88
CA LYS A 270 -3.42 -8.93 6.92
C LYS A 270 -2.64 -10.06 7.58
N VAL A 271 -1.59 -10.51 6.91
CA VAL A 271 -0.69 -11.47 7.50
C VAL A 271 0.12 -10.71 8.52
N ASP A 272 -0.05 -11.07 9.80
CA ASP A 272 0.87 -10.66 10.84
C ASP A 272 2.27 -11.00 10.36
N PRO A 273 3.21 -10.06 10.45
CA PRO A 273 4.57 -10.32 9.98
C PRO A 273 5.03 -11.62 10.65
N GLU A 274 5.42 -12.61 9.84
CA GLU A 274 6.28 -13.67 10.34
C GLU A 274 7.38 -12.97 11.13
N ALA A 275 7.62 -13.41 12.36
CA ALA A 275 8.63 -12.81 13.20
C ALA A 275 9.93 -12.63 12.40
N GLY A 276 10.27 -11.37 12.11
CA GLY A 276 11.59 -10.91 11.75
C GLY A 276 12.25 -11.60 10.56
N ARG A 277 11.92 -11.18 9.34
CA ARG A 277 13.00 -11.02 8.34
C ARG A 277 13.23 -9.55 8.07
N ILE A 278 14.00 -8.94 8.96
CA ILE A 278 14.64 -7.65 8.70
C ILE A 278 15.53 -7.84 7.47
N ASP A 279 15.46 -6.89 6.53
CA ASP A 279 16.35 -6.90 5.38
C ASP A 279 17.78 -6.61 5.85
N GLU A 280 18.64 -7.60 5.76
CA GLU A 280 20.04 -7.51 6.21
C GLU A 280 20.83 -6.41 5.52
N HIS A 281 20.41 -5.98 4.32
CA HIS A 281 21.05 -4.88 3.58
C HIS A 281 20.80 -3.51 4.23
N LEU A 282 19.75 -3.38 5.05
CA LEU A 282 19.52 -2.18 5.85
C LEU A 282 20.32 -2.19 7.15
N CYS A 283 20.78 -3.35 7.60
CA CYS A 283 21.41 -3.54 8.89
C CYS A 283 22.86 -3.07 8.89
N GLN A 284 23.04 -1.76 8.83
CA GLN A 284 24.32 -1.08 8.80
C GLN A 284 24.11 0.38 9.24
N PRO A 285 25.18 1.13 9.55
CA PRO A 285 25.07 2.56 9.83
C PRO A 285 24.78 3.37 8.56
N TRP A 286 23.90 4.35 8.71
CA TRP A 286 23.43 5.27 7.67
C TRP A 286 23.63 6.71 8.12
N LYS A 287 24.34 7.51 7.31
CA LYS A 287 24.56 8.95 7.58
C LYS A 287 23.56 9.78 6.81
N LEU A 288 22.86 10.67 7.51
CA LEU A 288 21.90 11.59 6.90
C LEU A 288 22.63 12.56 5.96
N VAL A 289 22.07 12.72 4.77
CA VAL A 289 22.47 13.70 3.76
C VAL A 289 21.60 14.94 3.87
N GLY A 290 20.28 14.76 4.02
CA GLY A 290 19.33 15.86 4.13
C GLY A 290 17.86 15.43 4.17
N PHE A 291 16.99 16.43 4.21
CA PHE A 291 15.53 16.30 4.20
C PHE A 291 15.02 16.62 2.81
N GLY A 292 14.37 15.66 2.15
CA GLY A 292 13.84 15.84 0.81
C GLY A 292 12.32 15.88 0.78
N HIS A 293 11.80 16.51 -0.28
CA HIS A 293 10.38 16.57 -0.60
C HIS A 293 10.12 15.82 -1.91
N THR A 294 9.11 14.96 -1.92
CA THR A 294 8.87 14.01 -3.01
C THR A 294 8.26 14.69 -4.24
N ALA A 295 7.40 15.69 -4.05
CA ALA A 295 6.63 16.28 -5.16
C ALA A 295 7.48 17.11 -6.12
N ASP A 296 8.47 17.85 -5.60
CA ASP A 296 9.37 18.69 -6.40
C ASP A 296 10.80 18.13 -6.48
N GLY A 297 11.07 17.02 -5.79
CA GLY A 297 12.40 16.41 -5.72
C GLY A 297 13.44 17.24 -4.98
N SER A 298 13.01 18.29 -4.27
CA SER A 298 13.94 19.16 -3.54
C SER A 298 14.62 18.40 -2.40
N LEU A 299 15.87 18.78 -2.11
CA LEU A 299 16.66 18.21 -1.02
C LEU A 299 17.30 19.37 -0.25
N ARG A 300 16.88 19.52 1.01
CA ARG A 300 17.55 20.38 1.98
C ARG A 300 18.68 19.62 2.64
N GLU A 301 19.89 19.77 2.12
CA GLU A 301 21.10 19.21 2.73
C GLU A 301 21.36 19.76 4.12
N LEU A 302 22.07 18.99 4.94
CA LEU A 302 22.65 19.50 6.18
C LEU A 302 23.70 20.59 5.87
N THR A 303 23.78 21.61 6.72
CA THR A 303 24.70 22.75 6.56
C THR A 303 25.58 22.95 7.79
N GLY A 304 26.74 23.58 7.62
CA GLY A 304 27.63 23.94 8.74
C GLY A 304 28.21 22.74 9.49
N ALA A 305 28.30 22.84 10.81
CA ALA A 305 28.88 21.80 11.68
C ALA A 305 28.16 20.45 11.56
N ASP A 306 26.86 20.45 11.29
CA ASP A 306 26.04 19.24 11.15
C ASP A 306 26.44 18.39 9.93
N ARG A 307 26.87 19.05 8.85
CA ARG A 307 27.39 18.40 7.63
C ARG A 307 28.80 17.86 7.83
N LEU A 308 29.62 18.60 8.57
CA LEU A 308 31.05 18.31 8.75
C LEU A 308 31.32 17.28 9.84
N SER A 309 30.42 17.14 10.81
CA SER A 309 30.59 16.16 11.87
C SER A 309 30.33 14.76 11.36
N ASN A 310 31.33 13.88 11.47
CA ASN A 310 31.19 12.47 11.15
C ASN A 310 30.32 11.72 12.18
N LYS A 311 29.96 12.34 13.30
CA LYS A 311 29.25 11.70 14.42
C LYS A 311 27.80 12.16 14.63
N THR A 312 27.30 13.16 13.90
CA THR A 312 25.91 13.62 14.04
C THR A 312 25.00 12.97 13.00
N PHE A 313 23.68 13.00 13.19
CA PHE A 313 22.67 12.53 12.22
C PHE A 313 22.97 11.17 11.59
N LEU A 314 23.25 10.17 12.42
CA LEU A 314 23.48 8.78 12.03
C LEU A 314 22.34 7.93 12.56
N VAL A 315 21.93 6.91 11.80
CA VAL A 315 21.07 5.85 12.30
C VAL A 315 21.69 4.51 11.94
N GLU A 316 21.76 3.62 12.90
CA GLU A 316 22.17 2.24 12.75
C GLU A 316 20.98 1.36 13.05
N LEU A 317 20.70 0.45 12.11
CA LEU A 317 19.65 -0.54 12.23
C LEU A 317 20.31 -1.89 12.46
N GLN A 318 19.87 -2.64 13.46
CA GLN A 318 20.42 -3.94 13.80
C GLN A 318 19.45 -5.07 13.46
N ILE A 319 19.99 -6.23 13.11
CA ILE A 319 19.20 -7.42 12.71
C ILE A 319 18.28 -7.94 13.81
N ASN A 320 18.53 -7.58 15.07
CA ASN A 320 17.68 -7.92 16.22
C ASN A 320 16.50 -6.95 16.42
N GLY A 321 16.33 -5.95 15.54
CA GLY A 321 15.28 -4.94 15.63
C GLY A 321 15.61 -3.78 16.56
N MET A 322 16.82 -3.68 17.09
CA MET A 322 17.29 -2.48 17.80
C MET A 322 17.78 -1.42 16.82
N LEU A 323 17.63 -0.15 17.18
CA LEU A 323 18.27 0.95 16.48
C LEU A 323 19.06 1.81 17.45
N TYR A 324 20.16 2.36 16.95
CA TYR A 324 20.97 3.39 17.60
C TYR A 324 21.03 4.59 16.68
N THR A 325 20.90 5.80 17.23
CA THR A 325 20.95 7.00 16.40
C THR A 325 21.62 8.15 17.12
N LEU A 326 22.40 8.91 16.37
CA LEU A 326 23.04 10.13 16.81
C LEU A 326 22.28 11.29 16.17
N SER A 327 21.72 12.18 16.98
CA SER A 327 21.06 13.39 16.51
C SER A 327 22.09 14.52 16.30
N SER A 328 21.73 15.78 16.52
CA SER A 328 22.69 16.88 16.43
C SER A 328 23.61 16.95 17.66
N SER A 329 23.09 16.57 18.83
CA SER A 329 23.81 16.69 20.10
C SER A 329 23.67 15.48 21.03
N ASN A 330 22.80 14.52 20.71
CA ASN A 330 22.43 13.45 21.61
C ASN A 330 22.60 12.07 20.97
N GLU A 331 22.89 11.09 21.82
CA GLU A 331 22.82 9.67 21.48
C GLU A 331 21.49 9.12 21.96
N LEU A 332 20.79 8.43 21.06
CA LEU A 332 19.45 7.90 21.27
C LEU A 332 19.39 6.44 20.86
N TYR A 333 18.53 5.69 21.54
CA TYR A 333 18.30 4.27 21.27
C TYR A 333 16.81 4.00 21.13
N GLY A 334 16.50 2.90 20.44
CA GLY A 334 15.14 2.55 20.13
C GLY A 334 15.00 1.16 19.54
N ASN A 335 13.83 0.91 18.97
CA ASN A 335 13.57 -0.29 18.19
C ASN A 335 12.95 0.07 16.84
N PHE A 336 13.10 -0.84 15.87
CA PHE A 336 12.39 -0.77 14.61
C PHE A 336 11.82 -2.13 14.24
N SER A 337 10.79 -2.10 13.41
CA SER A 337 10.22 -3.27 12.78
C SER A 337 9.92 -2.99 11.31
N MET A 338 9.87 -4.06 10.53
CA MET A 338 9.65 -3.99 9.10
C MET A 338 8.57 -4.98 8.65
N ASN A 339 7.84 -4.60 7.60
CA ASN A 339 6.97 -5.50 6.86
C ASN A 339 7.09 -5.17 5.36
N GLY A 340 7.81 -6.01 4.61
CA GLY A 340 8.15 -5.71 3.23
C GLY A 340 8.95 -4.40 3.14
N GLN A 341 8.37 -3.38 2.49
CA GLN A 341 8.97 -2.05 2.35
C GLN A 341 8.48 -1.04 3.40
N SER A 342 7.55 -1.45 4.27
CA SER A 342 7.10 -0.65 5.42
C SER A 342 8.12 -0.74 6.54
N ILE A 343 8.39 0.39 7.19
CA ILE A 343 9.26 0.48 8.36
C ILE A 343 8.55 1.28 9.45
N ARG A 344 8.72 0.87 10.70
CA ARG A 344 8.28 1.62 11.87
C ARG A 344 9.46 1.71 12.82
N MET A 345 9.72 2.90 13.33
CA MET A 345 10.80 3.15 14.27
C MET A 345 10.23 3.81 15.52
N ASN A 346 10.78 3.47 16.68
CA ASN A 346 10.50 4.12 17.95
C ASN A 346 11.82 4.56 18.58
N VAL A 347 12.18 5.81 18.32
CA VAL A 347 13.35 6.50 18.85
C VAL A 347 12.89 7.30 20.08
N GLY A 348 13.32 6.89 21.27
CA GLY A 348 12.85 7.52 22.51
C GLY A 348 13.77 7.40 23.71
N GLY A 349 14.72 6.46 23.71
CA GLY A 349 15.70 6.32 24.77
C GLY A 349 16.86 7.30 24.63
N GLY A 350 17.44 7.76 25.75
CA GLY A 350 18.56 8.70 25.80
C GLY A 350 18.17 10.09 26.34
N THR A 351 19.10 11.04 26.26
CA THR A 351 18.89 12.43 26.66
C THR A 351 18.46 13.29 25.47
N LYS A 352 17.70 14.35 25.73
CA LYS A 352 17.23 15.32 24.71
C LYS A 352 17.72 16.74 24.98
N VAL A 353 18.66 16.88 25.92
CA VAL A 353 19.16 18.19 26.36
C VAL A 353 19.97 18.82 25.22
N GLY A 354 19.76 20.12 25.00
CA GLY A 354 20.56 20.90 24.04
C GLY A 354 20.33 20.57 22.55
N GLU A 355 19.26 19.83 22.22
CA GLU A 355 18.98 19.44 20.83
C GLU A 355 18.68 20.65 19.93
N THR A 356 19.21 20.64 18.71
CA THR A 356 18.89 21.67 17.70
C THR A 356 17.54 21.40 17.03
N LYS A 357 16.98 22.42 16.37
CA LYS A 357 15.77 22.26 15.53
C LYS A 357 15.93 21.18 14.46
N ALA A 358 17.13 21.05 13.89
CA ALA A 358 17.43 20.02 12.89
C ALA A 358 17.45 18.62 13.53
N GLY A 359 18.09 18.49 14.69
CA GLY A 359 18.11 17.25 15.47
C GLY A 359 16.72 16.76 15.88
N GLU A 360 15.88 17.67 16.37
CA GLU A 360 14.49 17.33 16.69
C GLU A 360 13.69 16.91 15.46
N ALA A 361 13.84 17.62 14.34
CA ALA A 361 13.17 17.29 13.09
C ALA A 361 13.59 15.92 12.57
N TYR A 362 14.88 15.58 12.68
CA TYR A 362 15.41 14.28 12.33
C TYR A 362 14.79 13.16 13.18
N VAL A 363 14.79 13.29 14.50
CA VAL A 363 14.20 12.28 15.41
C VAL A 363 12.69 12.13 15.20
N ARG A 364 11.98 13.24 14.97
CA ARG A 364 10.54 13.20 14.62
C ARG A 364 10.31 12.48 13.29
N ALA A 365 11.13 12.74 12.28
CA ALA A 365 11.02 12.09 10.98
C ALA A 365 11.35 10.60 11.04
N LEU A 366 12.33 10.17 11.85
CA LEU A 366 12.59 8.75 12.12
C LEU A 366 11.37 8.08 12.75
N ASN A 367 10.79 8.67 13.80
CA ASN A 367 9.58 8.13 14.45
C ASN A 367 8.35 8.12 13.54
N ALA A 368 8.25 9.08 12.63
CA ALA A 368 7.20 9.16 11.62
C ALA A 368 7.50 8.33 10.36
N ALA A 369 8.67 7.70 10.28
CA ALA A 369 9.08 6.93 9.12
C ALA A 369 8.09 5.81 8.88
N GLU A 370 7.77 5.61 7.62
CA GLU A 370 6.71 4.71 7.22
C GLU A 370 7.07 3.70 6.16
N ARG A 371 8.02 4.08 5.32
CA ARG A 371 8.48 3.30 4.20
C ARG A 371 9.95 3.59 4.00
N PHE A 372 10.67 2.60 3.50
CA PHE A 372 12.03 2.80 3.02
C PHE A 372 12.16 2.46 1.53
N GLU A 373 13.25 2.95 0.94
CA GLU A 373 13.70 2.57 -0.40
C GLU A 373 15.22 2.53 -0.38
N LEU A 374 15.78 1.35 -0.68
CA LEU A 374 17.21 1.19 -0.91
C LEU A 374 17.47 1.37 -2.41
N GLN A 375 18.19 2.42 -2.76
CA GLN A 375 18.49 2.78 -4.13
C GLN A 375 19.69 1.97 -4.66
N LYS A 376 19.75 1.75 -5.97
CA LYS A 376 20.82 0.97 -6.62
C LYS A 376 22.22 1.56 -6.41
N ASP A 377 22.31 2.85 -6.12
CA ASP A 377 23.56 3.56 -5.83
C ASP A 377 23.98 3.50 -4.35
N GLY A 378 23.31 2.66 -3.54
CA GLY A 378 23.63 2.47 -2.13
C GLY A 378 23.09 3.57 -1.21
N ARG A 379 22.13 4.39 -1.67
CA ARG A 379 21.43 5.37 -0.83
C ARG A 379 20.17 4.80 -0.22
N LEU A 380 19.86 5.22 1.01
CA LEU A 380 18.63 4.86 1.69
C LEU A 380 17.72 6.08 1.79
N LYS A 381 16.47 5.94 1.37
CA LYS A 381 15.41 6.91 1.65
C LYS A 381 14.48 6.36 2.71
N LEU A 382 14.20 7.13 3.76
CA LEU A 382 13.13 6.86 4.72
C LEU A 382 12.03 7.89 4.51
N PHE A 383 10.90 7.44 4.00
CA PHE A 383 9.75 8.30 3.73
C PHE A 383 8.92 8.49 5.00
N TYR A 384 8.35 9.68 5.14
CA TYR A 384 7.43 10.05 6.21
C TYR A 384 6.39 11.04 5.65
N ASN A 385 5.43 11.43 6.50
CA ASN A 385 4.37 12.38 6.12
C ASN A 385 3.56 11.93 4.89
N GLN A 386 3.13 10.66 4.88
CA GLN A 386 2.36 10.03 3.79
C GLN A 386 3.14 10.02 2.46
N GLY A 387 4.44 9.79 2.52
CA GLY A 387 5.35 9.73 1.38
C GLY A 387 5.70 11.09 0.78
N ARG A 388 5.18 12.19 1.33
CA ARG A 388 5.45 13.54 0.82
C ARG A 388 6.86 14.00 1.10
N ASP A 389 7.45 13.51 2.18
CA ASP A 389 8.81 13.88 2.60
C ASP A 389 9.65 12.63 2.81
N TYR A 390 10.97 12.79 2.74
CA TYR A 390 11.92 11.72 3.01
C TYR A 390 13.20 12.21 3.67
N LEU A 391 13.80 11.34 4.48
CA LEU A 391 15.18 11.47 4.91
C LEU A 391 16.05 10.73 3.90
N LEU A 392 17.07 11.40 3.37
CA LEU A 392 18.04 10.77 2.48
C LEU A 392 19.30 10.43 3.25
N PHE A 393 19.76 9.19 3.12
CA PHE A 393 20.99 8.71 3.73
C PHE A 393 21.95 8.16 2.69
N ARG A 394 23.23 8.18 3.07
CA ARG A 394 24.32 7.46 2.40
C ARG A 394 24.92 6.44 3.35
N GLU A 395 25.63 5.46 2.80
CA GLU A 395 26.38 4.45 3.56
C GLU A 395 27.27 5.13 4.62
N GLY A 396 27.03 4.79 5.88
CA GLY A 396 27.70 5.41 7.03
C GLY A 396 29.07 4.80 7.32
N ILE A 397 29.30 3.53 6.97
CA ILE A 397 30.52 2.77 7.28
C ILE A 397 31.78 3.54 6.84
N SER A 398 31.78 4.06 5.61
CA SER A 398 32.91 4.81 5.06
C SER A 398 33.24 6.12 5.78
N ILE A 399 32.33 6.64 6.58
CA ILE A 399 32.43 7.95 7.23
C ILE A 399 32.79 7.82 8.71
N ILE A 400 32.29 6.76 9.36
CA ILE A 400 32.43 6.56 10.80
C ILE A 400 33.55 5.60 11.18
N SER A 401 34.12 4.88 10.21
CA SER A 401 35.28 4.02 10.44
C SER A 401 36.40 4.82 11.10
N SER A 402 36.88 4.33 12.23
CA SER A 402 37.96 4.95 12.99
C SER A 402 39.25 4.20 12.75
N THR A 403 40.40 4.87 12.80
CA THR A 403 41.69 4.18 12.75
C THR A 403 41.79 3.19 13.91
N PRO A 404 42.02 1.89 13.65
CA PRO A 404 42.19 0.90 14.71
C PRO A 404 43.45 1.20 15.54
N PRO A 405 43.50 0.79 16.81
CA PRO A 405 44.73 0.74 17.61
C PRO A 405 45.89 0.15 16.81
N ALA A 406 47.10 0.66 17.02
CA ALA A 406 48.29 0.24 16.26
C ALA A 406 48.53 -1.28 16.37
N GLU A 407 48.14 -1.86 17.51
CA GLU A 407 48.19 -3.28 17.78
C GLU A 407 47.24 -4.06 16.86
N LEU A 408 46.09 -3.53 16.44
CA LEU A 408 45.19 -4.21 15.50
C LEU A 408 45.69 -4.17 14.06
N LEU A 409 46.49 -3.18 13.69
CA LEU A 409 46.87 -2.95 12.29
C LEU A 409 47.63 -4.14 11.67
N GLY A 410 47.33 -4.38 10.39
CA GLY A 410 47.94 -5.40 9.56
C GLY A 410 47.11 -6.68 9.46
N LYS A 411 47.73 -7.69 8.85
CA LYS A 411 47.07 -8.93 8.44
C LYS A 411 47.16 -10.01 9.53
N TRP A 412 46.01 -10.58 9.84
CA TRP A 412 45.80 -11.66 10.77
C TRP A 412 45.29 -12.88 10.02
N VAL A 413 45.76 -14.07 10.38
CA VAL A 413 45.33 -15.34 9.78
C VAL A 413 44.58 -16.13 10.82
N MET A 414 43.43 -16.67 10.46
CA MET A 414 42.65 -17.47 11.37
C MET A 414 43.38 -18.76 11.72
N ALA A 415 43.56 -18.99 13.01
CA ALA A 415 44.31 -20.11 13.56
C ALA A 415 43.42 -21.10 14.29
N ASP A 416 42.29 -20.66 14.86
CA ASP A 416 41.46 -21.50 15.73
C ASP A 416 40.01 -20.94 15.83
N LEU A 417 39.06 -21.81 16.16
CA LEU A 417 37.66 -21.48 16.43
C LEU A 417 37.29 -22.06 17.80
N ARG A 418 37.10 -21.20 18.79
CA ARG A 418 36.83 -21.59 20.19
C ARG A 418 35.36 -21.35 20.55
N ARG A 419 34.88 -22.08 21.57
CA ARG A 419 33.51 -21.99 22.13
C ARG A 419 32.42 -22.04 21.06
N TYR A 420 32.28 -23.18 20.40
CA TYR A 420 31.19 -23.38 19.46
C TYR A 420 30.75 -24.85 19.47
N ALA A 421 29.48 -25.10 19.79
CA ALA A 421 28.95 -26.45 20.00
C ALA A 421 28.86 -27.27 18.71
N MET A 422 28.92 -26.63 17.52
CA MET A 422 28.72 -27.30 16.24
C MET A 422 29.51 -26.62 15.11
N PRO A 423 30.83 -26.87 14.94
CA PRO A 423 31.69 -26.21 13.95
C PRO A 423 31.08 -26.18 12.54
N PRO A 424 31.19 -25.06 11.80
CA PRO A 424 30.66 -24.98 10.44
C PRO A 424 31.34 -26.03 9.55
N THR A 425 30.55 -26.77 8.78
CA THR A 425 31.06 -27.72 7.78
C THR A 425 31.63 -26.95 6.57
N GLY A 426 32.78 -27.39 6.04
CA GLY A 426 33.49 -26.70 4.94
C GLY A 426 34.46 -25.60 5.40
N PHE A 427 34.62 -25.41 6.70
CA PHE A 427 35.52 -24.43 7.30
C PHE A 427 36.99 -24.88 7.22
N LYS A 428 37.86 -24.08 6.59
CA LYS A 428 39.30 -24.34 6.53
C LYS A 428 40.08 -23.30 7.32
N LEU A 429 40.71 -23.75 8.39
CA LEU A 429 41.71 -22.99 9.14
C LEU A 429 42.83 -22.54 8.19
N SER A 430 43.42 -21.37 8.42
CA SER A 430 44.47 -20.72 7.61
C SER A 430 44.10 -20.10 6.25
N GLU A 431 42.91 -20.34 5.69
CA GLU A 431 42.46 -19.64 4.47
C GLU A 431 41.82 -18.27 4.77
N GLN A 432 41.32 -18.09 6.00
CA GLN A 432 40.66 -16.86 6.43
C GLN A 432 41.64 -15.83 6.98
N THR A 433 41.58 -14.61 6.46
CA THR A 433 42.42 -13.51 6.92
C THR A 433 41.60 -12.25 7.16
N VAL A 434 42.03 -11.47 8.14
CA VAL A 434 41.47 -10.14 8.46
C VAL A 434 42.63 -9.15 8.41
N ASP A 435 42.53 -8.10 7.59
CA ASP A 435 43.53 -7.05 7.47
C ASP A 435 42.93 -5.72 7.93
N PHE A 436 43.39 -5.23 9.08
CA PHE A 436 43.00 -3.94 9.63
C PHE A 436 43.89 -2.85 9.05
N ARG A 437 43.25 -1.86 8.42
CA ARG A 437 43.95 -0.80 7.72
C ARG A 437 43.92 0.51 8.51
N PRO A 438 44.94 1.39 8.34
CA PRO A 438 44.99 2.68 9.04
C PRO A 438 43.83 3.63 8.71
N ASP A 439 43.14 3.40 7.60
CA ASP A 439 41.98 4.17 7.16
C ASP A 439 40.66 3.74 7.83
N GLY A 440 40.72 2.80 8.79
CA GLY A 440 39.55 2.30 9.51
C GLY A 440 38.84 1.15 8.80
N PHE A 441 39.25 0.80 7.58
CA PHE A 441 38.67 -0.33 6.87
C PHE A 441 39.31 -1.65 7.29
N VAL A 442 38.49 -2.68 7.25
CA VAL A 442 38.87 -4.06 7.53
C VAL A 442 38.54 -4.91 6.32
N TYR A 443 39.54 -5.62 5.82
CA TYR A 443 39.41 -6.49 4.65
C TYR A 443 39.45 -7.94 5.11
N ILE A 444 38.42 -8.70 4.75
CA ILE A 444 38.31 -10.12 5.09
C ILE A 444 38.42 -10.93 3.81
N THR A 445 39.29 -11.95 3.79
CA THR A 445 39.51 -12.84 2.64
C THR A 445 39.44 -14.30 3.09
N GLY A 446 38.80 -15.18 2.30
CA GLY A 446 38.63 -16.62 2.58
C GLY A 446 37.18 -17.08 2.36
N THR A 447 36.91 -18.37 2.51
CA THR A 447 35.55 -18.95 2.35
C THR A 447 34.63 -18.46 3.46
N GLU A 448 33.57 -17.74 3.07
CA GLU A 448 32.45 -17.17 3.85
C GLU A 448 32.70 -17.01 5.35
N PRO A 449 33.04 -15.79 5.80
CA PRO A 449 33.34 -15.58 7.20
C PRO A 449 32.04 -15.70 7.99
N PHE A 450 32.11 -16.44 9.09
CA PHE A 450 31.09 -16.41 10.13
C PHE A 450 29.71 -17.02 9.76
N GLY A 451 29.61 -17.79 8.67
CA GLY A 451 28.44 -18.62 8.33
C GLY A 451 27.33 -17.93 7.53
N THR A 452 27.64 -16.87 6.79
CA THR A 452 26.69 -16.13 5.94
C THR A 452 27.24 -15.91 4.54
N SER A 453 26.41 -16.14 3.52
CA SER A 453 26.73 -15.90 2.11
C SER A 453 26.74 -14.40 1.78
N LEU A 454 27.85 -13.74 2.08
CA LEU A 454 28.11 -12.37 1.63
C LEU A 454 29.17 -12.45 0.54
N GLY A 455 28.80 -12.09 -0.69
CA GLY A 455 29.61 -12.26 -1.90
C GLY A 455 31.01 -11.60 -1.85
N ASP A 456 31.86 -12.01 -2.79
CA ASP A 456 33.28 -11.72 -2.81
C ASP A 456 33.62 -10.21 -2.75
N LYS A 457 34.43 -9.84 -1.72
CA LYS A 457 35.10 -8.53 -1.49
C LYS A 457 34.21 -7.38 -0.99
N LEU A 458 33.64 -7.52 0.20
CA LEU A 458 33.07 -6.39 0.93
C LEU A 458 34.12 -5.64 1.76
N ARG A 459 33.92 -4.33 1.95
CA ARG A 459 34.71 -3.47 2.84
C ARG A 459 33.97 -3.39 4.19
N TYR A 460 34.69 -3.64 5.28
CA TYR A 460 34.14 -3.57 6.63
C TYR A 460 34.76 -2.41 7.40
N GLY A 461 34.10 -1.94 8.46
CA GLY A 461 34.56 -0.79 9.25
C GLY A 461 34.88 -1.18 10.69
N TYR A 462 36.01 -0.71 11.21
CA TYR A 462 36.29 -0.75 12.64
C TYR A 462 35.57 0.40 13.35
N GLN A 463 34.78 0.08 14.37
CA GLN A 463 33.84 1.01 15.00
C GLN A 463 33.84 0.84 16.54
N PRO A 464 34.62 1.67 17.26
CA PRO A 464 34.58 1.70 18.71
C PRO A 464 33.41 2.58 19.17
N TRP A 465 32.26 1.98 19.46
CA TRP A 465 31.15 2.67 20.14
C TRP A 465 31.12 2.28 21.61
N GLY A 466 31.14 3.30 22.48
CA GLY A 466 31.25 3.11 23.93
C GLY A 466 32.64 2.62 24.36
N ASN A 467 32.67 1.79 25.40
CA ASN A 467 33.90 1.26 26.01
C ASN A 467 34.39 -0.06 25.36
N GLU A 468 33.78 -0.49 24.25
CA GLU A 468 34.07 -1.78 23.63
C GLU A 468 34.59 -1.58 22.20
N ASP A 469 35.81 -2.09 21.94
CA ASP A 469 36.42 -2.16 20.61
C ASP A 469 35.63 -3.16 19.77
N ASN A 470 34.66 -2.68 18.99
CA ASN A 470 33.80 -3.50 18.17
C ASN A 470 34.16 -3.42 16.68
N LEU A 471 34.09 -4.56 16.00
CA LEU A 471 34.20 -4.69 14.56
C LEU A 471 32.82 -4.94 13.96
N LEU A 472 32.41 -4.11 13.01
CA LEU A 472 31.17 -4.28 12.25
C LEU A 472 31.47 -4.99 10.92
N VAL A 473 30.92 -6.20 10.76
CA VAL A 473 31.02 -6.99 9.53
C VAL A 473 29.62 -7.18 8.95
N GLY A 474 29.26 -6.38 7.94
CA GLY A 474 27.89 -6.32 7.43
C GLY A 474 26.96 -5.80 8.53
N TYR A 475 26.19 -6.71 9.13
CA TYR A 475 25.28 -6.44 10.26
C TYR A 475 25.72 -7.05 11.59
N MET A 476 26.87 -7.73 11.63
CA MET A 476 27.36 -8.47 12.80
C MET A 476 28.40 -7.67 13.59
N TYR A 477 28.22 -7.63 14.91
CA TYR A 477 29.17 -7.03 15.85
C TYR A 477 30.07 -8.08 16.47
N PHE A 478 31.37 -7.84 16.37
CA PHE A 478 32.39 -8.65 17.01
C PHE A 478 33.13 -7.81 18.04
N SER A 479 33.20 -8.29 19.29
CA SER A 479 34.16 -7.76 20.24
C SER A 479 35.57 -8.13 19.78
N CYS A 480 36.43 -7.13 19.67
CA CYS A 480 37.84 -7.28 19.36
C CYS A 480 38.63 -7.30 20.67
N ARG A 481 39.42 -8.36 20.88
CA ARG A 481 40.41 -8.41 21.96
C ARG A 481 41.74 -8.87 21.41
N ILE A 482 42.79 -8.14 21.73
CA ILE A 482 44.16 -8.54 21.42
C ILE A 482 44.86 -8.96 22.71
N ASP A 483 45.57 -10.08 22.63
CA ASP A 483 46.50 -10.55 23.64
C ASP A 483 47.82 -10.95 22.94
N GLY A 484 48.77 -10.01 22.88
CA GLY A 484 50.02 -10.17 22.14
C GLY A 484 49.81 -10.38 20.63
N ASP A 485 50.11 -11.59 20.16
CA ASP A 485 49.95 -11.99 18.75
C ASP A 485 48.67 -12.78 18.47
N GLU A 486 47.77 -12.86 19.44
CA GLU A 486 46.45 -13.46 19.30
C GLU A 486 45.37 -12.38 19.25
N LEU A 487 44.62 -12.34 18.15
CA LEU A 487 43.40 -11.56 18.01
C LEU A 487 42.21 -12.48 18.21
N ARG A 488 41.30 -12.10 19.11
CA ARG A 488 40.03 -12.77 19.34
C ARG A 488 38.88 -11.89 18.86
N LEU A 489 38.04 -12.45 18.00
CA LEU A 489 36.78 -11.85 17.57
C LEU A 489 35.63 -12.68 18.15
N GLY A 490 34.91 -12.13 19.13
CA GLY A 490 33.76 -12.80 19.76
C GLY A 490 32.45 -12.21 19.26
N ARG A 491 31.48 -13.05 18.87
CA ARG A 491 30.16 -12.56 18.44
C ARG A 491 29.33 -12.09 19.63
N ASN A 492 29.06 -10.79 19.73
CA ASN A 492 28.45 -10.15 20.92
C ASN A 492 27.02 -10.61 21.24
N SER A 493 26.27 -11.15 20.28
CA SER A 493 24.86 -11.55 20.46
C SER A 493 24.65 -12.87 21.21
N SER A 494 25.70 -13.53 21.67
CA SER A 494 25.63 -14.92 22.15
C SER A 494 26.57 -15.16 23.33
N VAL A 495 25.99 -15.46 24.50
CA VAL A 495 26.73 -15.78 25.75
C VAL A 495 27.67 -16.99 25.56
N ASP A 496 27.35 -17.88 24.62
CA ASP A 496 28.16 -19.03 24.19
C ASP A 496 28.51 -18.98 22.68
N GLY A 497 28.67 -17.77 22.13
CA GLY A 497 28.95 -17.56 20.72
C GLY A 497 30.34 -18.00 20.27
N PRO A 498 30.53 -18.27 18.96
CA PRO A 498 31.84 -18.61 18.42
C PRO A 498 32.85 -17.48 18.66
N VAL A 499 34.04 -17.87 19.10
CA VAL A 499 35.20 -16.99 19.25
C VAL A 499 36.20 -17.36 18.17
N TYR A 500 36.36 -16.47 17.20
CA TYR A 500 37.29 -16.62 16.10
C TYR A 500 38.67 -16.13 16.56
N VAL A 501 39.67 -16.99 16.45
CA VAL A 501 41.01 -16.70 16.94
C VAL A 501 41.96 -16.61 15.76
N PHE A 502 42.63 -15.47 15.66
CA PHE A 502 43.58 -15.17 14.61
C PHE A 502 44.97 -14.97 15.21
N LYS A 503 45.99 -15.36 14.45
CA LYS A 503 47.38 -15.06 14.76
C LYS A 503 47.90 -14.01 13.81
N ARG A 504 48.74 -13.12 14.31
CA ARG A 504 49.40 -12.12 13.48
C ARG A 504 50.24 -12.83 12.41
N LEU A 505 50.04 -12.47 11.15
CA LEU A 505 50.91 -12.96 10.08
C LEU A 505 52.23 -12.20 10.18
N ARG A 506 53.20 -12.78 10.89
CA ARG A 506 54.58 -12.27 10.88
C ARG A 506 55.13 -12.46 9.46
N LYS A 507 55.69 -11.39 8.89
CA LYS A 507 56.35 -11.42 7.57
C LYS A 507 57.52 -12.39 7.56
#